data_AF-A0A2P8EUW3-F1
#
_entry.id   AF-A0A2P8EUW3-F1
#
_cell.length_a   1.000
_cell.length_b   1.000
_cell.length_c   1.000
_cell.angle_alpha   90.00
_cell.angle_beta   90.00
_cell.angle_gamma   90.00
#
_symmetry.space_group_name_H-M   'P 1'
#
loop_
_entity.id
_entity.type
_entity.pdbx_description
1 polymer ?
#
loop_
_entity_poly.entity_id
_entity_poly.type
_entity_poly.pdbx_seq_one_letter_code
_entity_poly.pdbx_strand_id
1 'polypeptide(L)' 'MKSYIFATDNDRGGVILCDIETLEDAVVYLQQRFTGVIRVEQGRRYWAADEGYAELDPLPVAGNGYSG' A
#
# COMPACT_ATOMS: atom_id res chain seq x y z
N MET A 1 11.33 10.18 -6.42
CA MET A 1 10.90 10.02 -5.02
C MET A 1 9.40 9.76 -4.88
N LYS A 2 9.05 8.60 -4.35
CA LYS A 2 7.67 8.14 -4.07
C LYS A 2 7.53 7.73 -2.60
N SER A 3 6.31 7.81 -2.10
CA SER A 3 5.95 7.32 -0.77
C SER A 3 5.30 5.94 -0.87
N TYR A 4 5.71 5.01 -0.03
CA TYR A 4 5.06 3.72 0.15
C TYR A 4 4.67 3.55 1.61
N ILE A 5 3.49 2.97 1.84
CA ILE A 5 3.03 2.55 3.17
C ILE A 5 3.26 1.06 3.26
N PHE A 6 3.73 0.56 4.40
CA PHE A 6 3.85 -0.88 4.62
C PHE A 6 3.43 -1.28 6.02
N ALA A 7 2.98 -2.52 6.15
CA ALA A 7 2.62 -3.16 7.41
C ALA A 7 3.30 -4.53 7.55
N THR A 8 3.58 -4.91 8.79
CA THR A 8 4.16 -6.19 9.16
C THR A 8 3.17 -7.02 9.99
N ASP A 9 3.43 -8.33 10.06
CA ASP A 9 2.62 -9.33 10.78
C ASP A 9 2.48 -9.12 12.30
N ASN A 10 3.26 -8.21 12.87
CA ASN A 10 3.24 -7.86 14.29
C ASN A 10 2.62 -6.48 14.55
N ASP A 11 1.71 -6.04 13.68
CA ASP A 11 1.00 -4.75 13.71
C ASP A 11 1.91 -3.53 13.70
N ARG A 12 3.17 -3.69 13.29
CA ARG A 12 4.08 -2.58 13.01
C ARG A 12 4.00 -2.19 11.54
N GLY A 13 4.53 -1.02 11.22
CA GLY A 13 4.48 -0.50 9.86
C GLY A 13 4.99 0.93 9.82
N GLY A 14 4.99 1.51 8.63
CA GLY A 14 5.39 2.89 8.45
C GLY A 14 5.26 3.39 7.03
N VAL A 15 5.65 4.65 6.84
CA VAL A 15 5.79 5.27 5.53
C VAL A 15 7.27 5.40 5.21
N ILE A 16 7.65 5.02 3.99
CA ILE A 16 9.00 5.26 3.46
C ILE A 16 8.92 6.20 2.26
N LEU A 17 9.85 7.15 2.20
CA LEU A 17 10.11 7.96 1.03
C LEU A 17 11.40 7.46 0.38
N CYS A 18 11.34 7.06 -0.89
CA CYS A 18 12.49 6.52 -1.61
C CYS A 18 12.38 6.78 -3.12
N ASP A 19 13.48 6.58 -3.85
CA ASP A 19 13.54 6.71 -5.32
C ASP A 19 13.21 5.40 -6.05
N ILE A 20 12.41 4.54 -5.42
CA ILE A 20 11.89 3.33 -6.04
C ILE A 20 10.66 3.67 -6.86
N GLU A 21 10.68 3.29 -8.14
CA GLU A 21 9.66 3.71 -9.10
C GLU A 21 8.47 2.75 -9.20
N THR A 22 8.64 1.47 -8.87
CA THR A 22 7.58 0.47 -9.00
C THR A 22 7.17 -0.08 -7.63
N LEU A 23 5.92 -0.54 -7.53
CA LEU A 23 5.42 -1.16 -6.30
C LEU A 23 6.13 -2.50 -6.06
N GLU A 24 6.41 -3.23 -7.13
CA GLU A 24 7.08 -4.51 -7.15
C GLU A 24 8.50 -4.41 -6.57
N ASP A 25 9.28 -3.41 -7.00
CA ASP A 25 10.61 -3.14 -6.44
C ASP A 25 10.52 -2.70 -4.98
N ALA A 26 9.48 -1.94 -4.61
CA ALA A 26 9.28 -1.50 -3.23
C ALA A 26 8.95 -2.67 -2.31
N VAL A 27 8.15 -3.64 -2.76
CA VAL A 27 7.85 -4.88 -2.04
C VAL A 27 9.13 -5.67 -1.77
N VAL A 28 9.93 -5.91 -2.81
CA VAL A 28 11.20 -6.65 -2.67
C VAL A 28 12.13 -5.95 -1.69
N TYR A 29 12.29 -4.62 -1.83
CA TYR A 29 13.11 -3.82 -0.93
C TYR A 29 12.63 -3.89 0.52
N LEU A 30 11.34 -3.75 0.75
CA LEU A 30 10.77 -3.73 2.10
C LEU A 30 10.84 -5.10 2.78
N GLN A 31 10.62 -6.19 2.05
CA GLN A 31 10.76 -7.55 2.58
C GLN A 31 12.21 -7.90 2.96
N GLN A 32 13.19 -7.34 2.24
CA GLN A 32 14.61 -7.49 2.60
C GLN A 32 14.98 -6.67 3.85
N ARG A 33 14.34 -5.51 4.03
CA ARG A 33 14.67 -4.57 5.10
C ARG A 33 13.93 -4.86 6.41
N PHE A 34 12.70 -5.33 6.32
CA PHE A 34 11.82 -5.55 7.47
C PHE A 34 11.30 -6.98 7.45
N THR A 35 11.45 -7.69 8.57
CA THR A 35 10.90 -9.04 8.71
C THR A 35 9.39 -8.97 8.87
N GLY A 36 8.68 -9.89 8.22
CA GLY A 36 7.24 -10.04 8.37
C GLY A 36 6.40 -9.02 7.61
N VAL A 37 6.91 -8.36 6.56
CA VAL A 37 6.11 -7.45 5.72
C VAL A 37 4.98 -8.22 5.06
N ILE A 38 3.74 -7.86 5.39
CA ILE A 38 2.52 -8.49 4.88
C ILE A 38 1.76 -7.61 3.90
N ARG A 39 2.05 -6.30 3.87
CA ARG A 39 1.33 -5.36 2.99
C ARG A 39 2.22 -4.18 2.59
N VAL A 40 2.13 -3.77 1.33
CA VAL A 40 2.77 -2.56 0.79
C VAL A 40 1.79 -1.83 -0.12
N GLU A 41 1.63 -0.52 0.06
CA GLU A 41 0.66 0.30 -0.66
C GLU A 41 1.30 1.53 -1.30
N GLN A 42 0.81 1.88 -2.49
CA GLN A 42 1.15 3.10 -3.22
C GLN A 42 -0.13 3.66 -3.86
N GLY A 43 -0.71 4.69 -3.22
CA GLY A 43 -2.00 5.24 -3.66
C GLY A 43 -3.09 4.17 -3.61
N ARG A 44 -3.64 3.80 -4.76
CA ARG A 44 -4.64 2.72 -4.86
C ARG A 44 -4.04 1.34 -5.11
N ARG A 45 -2.80 1.26 -5.57
CA ARG A 45 -2.16 -0.03 -5.87
C ARG A 45 -1.59 -0.60 -4.58
N TYR A 46 -1.70 -1.91 -4.38
CA TYR A 46 -1.12 -2.58 -3.24
C TYR A 46 -0.63 -3.97 -3.58
N TRP A 47 0.24 -4.48 -2.71
CA TRP A 47 0.61 -5.87 -2.61
C TRP A 47 0.28 -6.35 -1.19
N ALA A 48 -0.30 -7.54 -1.08
CA ALA A 48 -0.44 -8.24 0.19
C ALA A 48 0.07 -9.68 0.07
N ALA A 49 0.55 -10.23 1.18
CA ALA A 49 1.18 -11.56 1.20
C ALA A 49 0.23 -12.70 0.78
N ASP A 50 -1.06 -12.55 1.06
CA ASP A 50 -2.13 -13.51 0.76
C ASP A 50 -2.89 -13.21 -0.53
N GLU A 51 -3.01 -11.93 -0.92
CA GLU A 51 -3.78 -11.51 -2.10
C GLU A 51 -2.91 -11.26 -3.35
N GLY A 52 -1.60 -11.05 -3.19
CA GLY A 52 -0.72 -10.62 -4.27
C GLY A 52 -0.94 -9.15 -4.64
N TYR A 53 -0.76 -8.80 -5.92
CA TYR A 53 -0.86 -7.42 -6.41
C TYR A 53 -2.28 -7.09 -6.88
N ALA A 54 -2.82 -5.95 -6.44
CA ALA A 54 -4.13 -5.48 -6.84
C ALA A 54 -4.24 -3.94 -6.76
N GLU A 55 -5.39 -3.41 -7.19
CA GLU A 55 -5.76 -2.00 -7.05
C GLU A 55 -7.05 -1.92 -6.23
N LEU A 56 -7.11 -0.98 -5.27
CA LEU A 56 -8.30 -0.68 -4.50
C LEU A 56 -9.36 -0.06 -5.41
N ASP A 57 -10.56 -0.60 -5.34
CA ASP A 57 -11.71 0.00 -6.00
C ASP A 57 -11.93 1.43 -5.48
N PRO A 58 -12.26 2.38 -6.36
CA PRO A 58 -12.65 3.71 -5.90
C PRO A 58 -13.90 3.57 -5.02
N LEU A 59 -13.86 4.17 -3.83
CA LEU A 59 -15.04 4.26 -2.99
C LEU A 59 -16.18 4.89 -3.80
N PRO A 60 -17.39 4.32 -3.76
CA PRO A 60 -18.54 4.94 -4.41
C PRO A 60 -18.68 6.35 -3.83
N VAL A 61 -18.73 7.35 -4.72
CA VAL A 61 -18.96 8.74 -4.32
C VAL A 61 -20.27 8.73 -3.53
N ALA A 62 -20.21 9.01 -2.23
CA ALA A 62 -21.41 9.20 -1.43
C ALA A 62 -22.19 10.33 -2.12
N GLY A 63 -23.24 9.98 -2.86
CA GLY A 63 -24.05 10.95 -3.58
C GLY A 63 -24.49 12.01 -2.58
N ASN A 64 -24.09 13.27 -2.82
CA ASN A 64 -24.53 14.41 -2.04
C ASN A 64 -26.06 14.40 -1.97
N GLY A 65 -26.60 13.91 -0.84
CA GLY A 65 -27.96 14.17 -0.42
C GLY A 65 -28.08 15.62 0.05
N TYR A 66 -27.85 16.58 -0.84
CA TYR A 66 -28.43 17.91 -0.71
C TYR A 66 -29.78 17.86 -1.42
N SER A 67 -30.82 17.58 -0.66
CA SER A 67 -32.22 17.78 -1.06
C SER A 67 -32.78 18.90 -0.19
N GLY A 68 -33.22 19.98 -0.83
CA GLY A 68 -34.21 20.93 -0.29
C GLY A 68 -33.68 21.97 0.69
#